data_AF-A0A8E0VNG0-F1
#
_entry.id   AF-A0A8E0VNG0-F1
#
_cell.length_a   1.000
_cell.length_b   1.000
_cell.length_c   1.000
_cell.angle_alpha   90.00
_cell.angle_beta   90.00
_cell.angle_gamma   90.00
#
_symmetry.space_group_name_H-M   'P 1'
#
loop_
_entity.id
_entity.type
_entity.pdbx_description
1 polymer ?
#
loop_
_entity_poly.entity_id
_entity_poly.type
_entity_poly.pdbx_seq_one_letter_code
_entity_poly.pdbx_strand_id
1 'polypeptide(L)'
;MSKVPSGLRVRFWCSHEINSEIRDFGRCLLGLGDFDLQAHATALLLRLVPNKYQESFALTEFGIQQKNVASNFSSIAGSDFEMGIRSWLNDVNRLQLINPRVVSLPCTLIKLDDVKLKCPKIPNCDLSEFWLDFNLGSQRITAYCIPPVVDSATQISGTSTQSLSTWEILTIYPELIEVLDIKGKSVLGQSNTHASTSIFFAPIICHYQAKFC
;
A
#
# COMPACT_ATOMS: atom_id res chain seq x y z
N MET A 1 1.08 -5.99 -16.30
CA MET A 1 1.43 -4.98 -17.32
C MET A 1 2.92 -5.07 -17.69
N SER A 2 3.26 -4.94 -18.98
CA SER A 2 4.59 -5.21 -19.57
C SER A 2 5.66 -4.17 -19.20
N LYS A 3 6.94 -4.57 -19.22
CA LYS A 3 8.09 -3.67 -19.00
C LYS A 3 8.23 -2.71 -20.20
N VAL A 4 8.27 -1.39 -19.95
CA VAL A 4 8.71 -0.42 -20.97
C VAL A 4 10.17 -0.73 -21.33
N PRO A 5 10.50 -1.01 -22.60
CA PRO A 5 11.86 -1.29 -23.04
C PRO A 5 12.83 -0.17 -22.63
N SER A 6 14.04 -0.54 -22.24
CA SER A 6 15.07 0.41 -21.75
C SER A 6 15.38 1.51 -22.77
N GLY A 7 15.46 1.18 -24.06
CA GLY A 7 15.69 2.16 -25.12
C GLY A 7 14.56 3.19 -25.26
N LEU A 8 13.30 2.77 -25.12
CA LEU A 8 12.16 3.70 -25.14
C LEU A 8 12.13 4.58 -23.89
N ARG A 9 12.47 4.02 -22.71
CA ARG A 9 12.58 4.77 -21.47
C ARG A 9 13.59 5.92 -21.56
N VAL A 10 14.77 5.66 -22.13
CA VAL A 10 15.78 6.70 -22.32
C VAL A 10 15.28 7.77 -23.30
N ARG A 11 14.61 7.38 -24.39
CA ARG A 11 14.03 8.34 -25.34
C ARG A 11 12.98 9.24 -24.70
N PHE A 12 12.07 8.68 -23.91
CA PHE A 12 11.09 9.48 -23.15
C PHE A 12 11.77 10.43 -22.18
N TRP A 13 12.79 9.96 -21.46
CA TRP A 13 13.53 10.80 -20.53
C TRP A 13 14.30 11.95 -21.19
N CYS A 14 14.77 11.74 -22.43
CA CYS A 14 15.52 12.76 -23.19
C CYS A 14 14.62 13.76 -23.94
N SER A 15 13.33 13.45 -24.15
CA SER A 15 12.37 14.45 -24.66
C SER A 15 12.05 15.44 -23.55
N HIS A 16 12.22 16.73 -23.84
CA HIS A 16 12.00 17.78 -22.85
C HIS A 16 10.53 17.81 -22.39
N GLU A 17 9.61 17.69 -23.34
CA GLU A 17 8.17 17.72 -23.12
C GLU A 17 7.76 16.54 -22.22
N ILE A 18 8.13 15.31 -22.61
CA ILE A 18 7.78 14.12 -21.85
C ILE A 18 8.49 14.10 -20.49
N ASN A 19 9.74 14.57 -20.40
CA ASN A 19 10.44 14.66 -19.12
C ASN A 19 9.76 15.64 -18.16
N SER A 20 9.26 16.77 -18.67
CA SER A 20 8.50 17.73 -17.85
C SER A 20 7.24 17.07 -17.29
N GLU A 21 6.46 16.40 -18.14
CA GLU A 21 5.23 15.70 -17.71
C GLU A 21 5.52 14.60 -16.67
N ILE A 22 6.62 13.85 -16.84
CA ILE A 22 7.04 12.84 -15.84
C ILE A 22 7.37 13.50 -14.50
N ARG A 23 8.04 14.65 -14.50
CA ARG A 23 8.39 15.39 -13.27
C ARG A 23 7.15 15.94 -12.58
N ASP A 24 6.25 16.54 -13.35
CA ASP A 24 4.98 17.06 -12.82
C ASP A 24 4.12 15.94 -12.24
N PHE A 25 4.07 14.78 -12.90
CA PHE A 25 3.43 13.59 -12.36
C PHE A 25 4.09 13.12 -11.05
N GLY A 26 5.42 13.16 -10.97
CA GLY A 26 6.17 12.85 -9.76
C GLY A 26 5.82 13.76 -8.59
N ARG A 27 5.72 15.07 -8.81
CA ARG A 27 5.35 16.06 -7.78
C ARG A 27 3.97 15.81 -7.17
N CYS A 28 3.07 15.23 -7.95
CA CYS A 28 1.72 14.90 -7.50
C CYS A 28 1.64 13.57 -6.73
N LEU A 29 2.66 12.70 -6.81
CA LEU A 29 2.61 11.32 -6.31
C LEU A 29 2.11 11.22 -4.87
N LEU A 30 2.78 11.92 -3.94
CA LEU A 30 2.42 11.86 -2.53
C LEU A 30 1.11 12.61 -2.21
N GLY A 31 0.65 13.45 -3.13
CA GLY A 31 -0.61 14.18 -3.02
C GLY A 31 -1.86 13.37 -3.41
N LEU A 32 -1.69 12.21 -4.06
CA LEU A 32 -2.81 11.40 -4.58
C LEU A 32 -3.82 10.96 -3.50
N GLY A 33 -3.36 10.76 -2.26
CA GLY A 33 -4.22 10.46 -1.11
C GLY A 33 -5.00 9.16 -1.19
N ASP A 34 -4.52 8.23 -2.01
CA ASP A 34 -4.99 6.85 -2.10
C ASP A 34 -3.79 5.94 -2.34
N PHE A 35 -3.62 4.92 -1.49
CA PHE A 35 -2.47 4.03 -1.52
C PHE A 35 -2.37 3.27 -2.85
N ASP A 36 -3.48 2.74 -3.36
CA ASP A 36 -3.47 1.95 -4.59
C ASP A 36 -3.09 2.83 -5.79
N LEU A 37 -3.61 4.07 -5.83
CA LEU A 37 -3.18 5.05 -6.83
C LEU A 37 -1.69 5.40 -6.71
N GLN A 38 -1.19 5.62 -5.49
CA GLN A 38 0.23 5.86 -5.23
C GLN A 38 1.09 4.67 -5.68
N ALA A 39 0.67 3.43 -5.42
CA ALA A 39 1.39 2.23 -5.81
C ALA A 39 1.49 2.11 -7.34
N HIS A 40 0.38 2.29 -8.05
CA HIS A 40 0.36 2.26 -9.51
C HIS A 40 1.17 3.41 -10.12
N ALA A 41 1.09 4.62 -9.56
CA ALA A 41 1.88 5.77 -10.00
C ALA A 41 3.38 5.55 -9.76
N THR A 42 3.75 5.02 -8.60
CA THR A 42 5.14 4.63 -8.28
C THR A 42 5.65 3.58 -9.26
N ALA A 43 4.84 2.56 -9.54
CA ALA A 43 5.14 1.51 -10.51
C ALA A 43 5.39 2.09 -11.91
N LEU A 44 4.59 3.07 -12.34
CA LEU A 44 4.76 3.76 -13.61
C LEU A 44 6.05 4.59 -13.62
N LEU A 45 6.32 5.38 -12.58
CA LEU A 45 7.52 6.19 -12.45
C LEU A 45 8.80 5.33 -12.47
N LEU A 46 8.82 4.19 -11.78
CA LEU A 46 9.94 3.23 -11.84
C LEU A 46 10.19 2.66 -13.24
N ARG A 47 9.16 2.65 -14.10
CA ARG A 47 9.26 2.22 -15.51
C ARG A 47 9.60 3.36 -16.47
N LEU A 48 9.28 4.61 -16.15
CA LEU A 48 9.52 5.79 -16.97
C LEU A 48 10.86 6.48 -16.66
N VAL A 49 11.23 6.56 -15.38
CA VAL A 49 12.48 7.17 -14.92
C VAL A 49 13.62 6.16 -15.10
N PRO A 50 14.69 6.48 -15.87
CA PRO A 50 15.88 5.64 -15.94
C PRO A 50 16.50 5.47 -14.56
N ASN A 51 16.93 4.24 -14.22
CA ASN A 51 17.38 3.89 -12.87
C ASN A 51 18.46 4.84 -12.31
N LYS A 52 19.43 5.25 -13.14
CA LYS A 52 20.48 6.23 -12.75
C LYS A 52 19.97 7.60 -12.31
N TYR A 53 18.72 7.95 -12.58
CA TYR A 53 18.10 9.23 -12.18
C TYR A 53 17.01 9.05 -11.11
N GLN A 54 16.69 7.82 -10.69
CA GLN A 54 15.59 7.57 -9.76
C GLN A 54 15.83 8.19 -8.37
N GLU A 55 17.05 8.09 -7.82
CA GLU A 55 17.37 8.71 -6.53
C GLU A 55 17.25 10.24 -6.59
N SER A 56 17.85 10.89 -7.61
CA SER A 56 17.77 12.34 -7.75
C SER A 56 16.35 12.81 -8.02
N PHE A 57 15.57 12.07 -8.81
CA PHE A 57 14.16 12.34 -9.05
C PHE A 57 13.34 12.25 -7.76
N ALA A 58 13.61 11.27 -6.89
CA ALA A 58 12.93 11.15 -5.61
C ALA A 58 13.26 12.32 -4.66
N LEU A 59 14.51 12.78 -4.64
CA LEU A 59 14.91 13.94 -3.86
C LEU A 59 14.23 15.23 -4.36
N THR A 60 14.17 15.45 -5.68
CA THR A 60 13.69 16.71 -6.25
C THR A 60 12.18 16.75 -6.44
N GLU A 61 11.58 15.73 -7.05
CA GLU A 61 10.18 15.77 -7.45
C GLU A 61 9.24 15.29 -6.34
N PHE A 62 9.64 14.30 -5.53
CA PHE A 62 8.83 13.88 -4.38
C PHE A 62 9.07 14.75 -3.14
N GLY A 63 10.13 15.57 -3.15
CA GLY A 63 10.53 16.41 -2.01
C GLY A 63 11.04 15.61 -0.82
N ILE A 64 11.56 14.38 -1.04
CA ILE A 64 12.09 13.54 0.03
C ILE A 64 13.45 14.08 0.48
N GLN A 65 13.56 14.46 1.75
CA GLN A 65 14.82 14.99 2.29
C GLN A 65 15.75 13.87 2.79
N GLN A 66 15.19 12.73 3.18
CA GLN A 66 15.92 11.59 3.73
C GLN A 66 16.55 10.78 2.59
N LYS A 67 17.87 10.92 2.40
CA LYS A 67 18.60 10.28 1.31
C LYS A 67 18.41 8.76 1.26
N ASN A 68 18.39 8.08 2.41
CA ASN A 68 18.15 6.63 2.47
C ASN A 68 16.78 6.24 1.89
N VAL A 69 15.72 7.02 2.16
CA VAL A 69 14.38 6.77 1.60
C VAL A 69 14.35 7.06 0.10
N ALA A 70 15.07 8.09 -0.36
CA ALA A 70 15.22 8.36 -1.79
C ALA A 70 16.02 7.28 -2.53
N SER A 71 17.11 6.77 -1.95
CA SER A 71 17.89 5.67 -2.51
C SER A 71 17.06 4.38 -2.58
N ASN A 72 16.21 4.10 -1.58
CA ASN A 72 15.32 2.94 -1.58
C ASN A 72 14.40 2.91 -2.81
N PHE A 73 13.92 4.06 -3.29
CA PHE A 73 13.12 4.13 -4.53
C PHE A 73 13.88 3.52 -5.72
N SER A 74 15.17 3.84 -5.87
CA SER A 74 16.00 3.33 -6.98
C SER A 74 16.35 1.85 -6.88
N SER A 75 16.18 1.24 -5.71
CA SER A 75 16.47 -0.17 -5.44
C SER A 75 15.28 -1.09 -5.72
N ILE A 76 14.09 -0.54 -5.99
CA ILE A 76 12.87 -1.33 -6.24
C ILE A 76 12.95 -2.01 -7.61
N ALA A 77 13.13 -3.34 -7.62
CA ALA A 77 13.28 -4.14 -8.83
C ALA A 77 12.95 -5.62 -8.59
N GLY A 78 12.98 -6.41 -9.68
CA GLY A 78 13.01 -7.88 -9.60
C GLY A 78 11.69 -8.53 -9.18
N SER A 79 11.80 -9.69 -8.51
CA SER A 79 10.66 -10.48 -8.00
C SER A 79 9.91 -9.78 -6.86
N ASP A 80 10.58 -8.88 -6.15
CA ASP A 80 10.05 -8.21 -4.97
C ASP A 80 9.50 -6.82 -5.30
N PHE A 81 9.23 -6.54 -6.58
CA PHE A 81 8.86 -5.21 -7.07
C PHE A 81 7.65 -4.62 -6.32
N GLU A 82 6.55 -5.37 -6.20
CA GLU A 82 5.33 -4.90 -5.51
C GLU A 82 5.56 -4.72 -4.00
N MET A 83 6.34 -5.60 -3.38
CA MET A 83 6.74 -5.46 -1.97
C MET A 83 7.60 -4.23 -1.74
N GLY A 84 8.56 -3.98 -2.63
CA GLY A 84 9.44 -2.82 -2.58
C GLY A 84 8.65 -1.52 -2.68
N ILE A 85 7.65 -1.45 -3.56
CA ILE A 85 6.71 -0.33 -3.63
C ILE A 85 5.97 -0.15 -2.31
N ARG A 86 5.39 -1.22 -1.76
CA ARG A 86 4.65 -1.16 -0.49
C ARG A 86 5.52 -0.66 0.66
N SER A 87 6.71 -1.23 0.81
CA SER A 87 7.65 -0.84 1.87
C SER A 87 8.06 0.63 1.73
N TRP A 88 8.44 1.05 0.52
CA TRP A 88 8.84 2.42 0.25
C TRP A 88 7.70 3.44 0.44
N LEU A 89 6.48 3.10 0.01
CA LEU A 89 5.31 3.96 0.23
C LEU A 89 4.96 4.10 1.71
N ASN A 90 5.08 3.02 2.49
CA ASN A 90 4.91 3.08 3.94
C ASN A 90 5.95 4.00 4.59
N ASP A 91 7.22 3.94 4.17
CA ASP A 91 8.28 4.81 4.67
C ASP A 91 8.02 6.28 4.32
N VAL A 92 7.73 6.58 3.05
CA VAL A 92 7.58 7.96 2.58
C VAL A 92 6.30 8.62 3.11
N ASN A 93 5.19 7.90 3.20
CA ASN A 93 3.95 8.45 3.77
C ASN A 93 4.10 8.73 5.27
N ARG A 94 4.92 7.94 6.00
CA ARG A 94 5.25 8.22 7.42
C ARG A 94 6.06 9.50 7.61
N LEU A 95 6.77 9.98 6.60
CA LEU A 95 7.48 11.26 6.66
C LEU A 95 6.50 12.45 6.64
N GLN A 96 5.28 12.28 6.12
CA GLN A 96 4.26 13.34 6.05
C GLN A 96 3.49 13.53 7.37
N LEU A 97 4.21 13.75 8.48
CA LEU A 97 3.62 13.80 9.83
C LEU A 97 2.57 14.89 10.04
N ILE A 98 2.67 16.02 9.33
CA ILE A 98 1.80 17.19 9.55
C ILE A 98 0.47 17.06 8.79
N ASN A 99 0.50 16.49 7.59
CA ASN A 99 -0.67 16.39 6.72
C ASN A 99 -0.57 15.11 5.88
N PRO A 100 -0.69 13.93 6.52
CA PRO A 100 -0.64 12.68 5.79
C PRO A 100 -1.79 12.61 4.79
N ARG A 101 -1.53 12.07 3.61
CA ARG A 101 -2.58 11.79 2.61
C ARG A 101 -3.02 10.34 2.63
N VAL A 102 -2.14 9.47 3.10
CA VAL A 102 -2.38 8.04 3.32
C VAL A 102 -1.75 7.65 4.65
N VAL A 103 -2.47 6.92 5.49
CA VAL A 103 -1.94 6.33 6.72
C VAL A 103 -2.10 4.82 6.64
N SER A 104 -0.99 4.08 6.69
CA SER A 104 -0.98 2.62 6.58
C SER A 104 -0.64 1.99 7.93
N LEU A 105 -1.53 1.13 8.43
CA LEU A 105 -1.36 0.41 9.69
C LEU A 105 -1.27 -1.10 9.45
N PRO A 106 -0.32 -1.80 10.11
CA PRO A 106 -0.30 -3.25 10.08
C PRO A 106 -1.52 -3.79 10.86
N CYS A 107 -2.12 -4.86 10.36
CA CYS A 107 -3.29 -5.49 10.93
C CYS A 107 -3.12 -7.01 10.88
N THR A 108 -3.38 -7.68 12.01
CA THR A 108 -3.20 -9.14 12.11
C THR A 108 -4.45 -9.91 11.71
N LEU A 109 -5.62 -9.26 11.65
CA LEU A 109 -6.89 -9.91 11.41
C LEU A 109 -7.93 -8.94 10.85
N ILE A 110 -8.47 -9.27 9.68
CA ILE A 110 -9.67 -8.63 9.13
C ILE A 110 -10.81 -9.65 9.15
N LYS A 111 -11.99 -9.21 9.62
CA LYS A 111 -13.23 -9.98 9.61
C LYS A 111 -14.36 -9.18 8.99
N LEU A 112 -15.20 -9.85 8.22
CA LEU A 112 -16.51 -9.36 7.80
C LEU A 112 -17.55 -10.24 8.52
N ASP A 113 -18.27 -9.66 9.48
CA ASP A 113 -19.05 -10.42 10.47
C ASP A 113 -18.20 -11.54 11.12
N ASP A 114 -18.60 -12.80 10.95
CA ASP A 114 -17.89 -13.97 11.46
C ASP A 114 -16.86 -14.55 10.50
N VAL A 115 -16.76 -14.01 9.29
CA VAL A 115 -15.88 -14.52 8.24
C VAL A 115 -14.51 -13.86 8.32
N LYS A 116 -13.49 -14.67 8.62
CA LYS A 116 -12.09 -14.23 8.59
C LYS A 116 -11.58 -14.16 7.15
N LEU A 117 -11.06 -13.00 6.75
CA LEU A 117 -10.36 -12.87 5.49
C LEU A 117 -8.95 -13.45 5.60
N LYS A 118 -8.38 -13.86 4.46
CA LYS A 118 -7.01 -14.36 4.38
C LYS A 118 -6.08 -13.27 3.85
N CYS A 119 -4.91 -13.14 4.45
CA CYS A 119 -3.87 -12.25 3.95
C CYS A 119 -3.29 -12.82 2.65
N PRO A 120 -3.08 -11.99 1.61
CA PRO A 120 -2.19 -12.30 0.51
C PRO A 120 -0.89 -12.95 0.98
N LYS A 121 -0.53 -14.11 0.41
CA LYS A 121 0.78 -14.71 0.66
C LYS A 121 1.84 -13.96 -0.12
N ILE A 122 2.56 -13.10 0.56
CA ILE A 122 3.67 -12.39 -0.03
C ILE A 122 4.92 -13.31 -0.01
N PRO A 123 5.55 -13.60 -1.15
CA PRO A 123 6.80 -14.38 -1.18
C PRO A 123 7.86 -13.74 -0.29
N ASN A 124 8.63 -14.53 0.47
CA ASN A 124 9.72 -14.04 1.33
C ASN A 124 9.30 -13.08 2.48
N CYS A 125 8.01 -12.96 2.77
CA CYS A 125 7.50 -12.22 3.92
C CYS A 125 6.84 -13.20 4.90
N ASP A 126 7.52 -13.46 6.03
CA ASP A 126 6.99 -14.32 7.09
C ASP A 126 5.87 -13.65 7.91
N LEU A 127 5.67 -12.34 7.71
CA LEU A 127 4.60 -11.57 8.33
C LEU A 127 3.31 -11.75 7.54
N SER A 128 2.36 -12.52 8.09
CA SER A 128 0.96 -12.56 7.63
C SER A 128 0.20 -11.31 8.09
N GLU A 129 0.74 -10.12 7.81
CA GLU A 129 0.15 -8.86 8.21
C GLU A 129 -0.60 -8.24 7.03
N PHE A 130 -1.89 -8.00 7.25
CA PHE A 130 -2.65 -7.10 6.39
C PHE A 130 -2.10 -5.69 6.56
N TRP A 131 -2.23 -4.88 5.51
CA TRP A 131 -2.13 -3.44 5.61
C TRP A 131 -3.53 -2.85 5.50
N LEU A 132 -3.89 -2.04 6.49
CA LEU A 132 -5.07 -1.17 6.44
C LEU A 132 -4.61 0.22 6.02
N ASP A 133 -5.02 0.64 4.82
CA ASP A 133 -4.69 1.92 4.24
C ASP A 133 -5.86 2.89 4.44
N PHE A 134 -5.66 3.90 5.27
CA PHE A 134 -6.58 5.02 5.45
C PHE A 134 -6.25 6.07 4.40
N ASN A 135 -7.03 6.06 3.32
CA ASN A 135 -6.86 6.93 2.16
C ASN A 135 -7.63 8.23 2.38
N LEU A 136 -6.95 9.26 2.88
CA LEU A 136 -7.60 10.51 3.28
C LEU A 136 -8.01 11.38 2.09
N GLY A 137 -7.42 11.15 0.90
CA GLY A 137 -7.82 11.82 -0.34
C GLY A 137 -9.09 11.22 -0.94
N SER A 138 -9.13 9.89 -1.09
CA SER A 138 -10.32 9.18 -1.61
C SER A 138 -11.40 8.94 -0.55
N GLN A 139 -11.08 9.23 0.72
CA GLN A 139 -11.92 9.04 1.91
C GLN A 139 -12.33 7.59 2.14
N ARG A 140 -11.44 6.62 1.88
CA ARG A 140 -11.73 5.18 1.99
C ARG A 140 -10.73 4.47 2.88
N ILE A 141 -11.14 3.32 3.43
CA ILE A 141 -10.20 2.38 4.04
C ILE A 141 -10.05 1.19 3.09
N THR A 142 -8.82 0.81 2.74
CA THR A 142 -8.57 -0.33 1.86
C THR A 142 -7.65 -1.36 2.48
N ALA A 143 -7.82 -2.62 2.08
CA ALA A 143 -6.92 -3.71 2.42
C ALA A 143 -6.84 -4.73 1.29
N TYR A 144 -5.64 -5.25 1.00
CA TYR A 144 -5.52 -6.41 0.12
C TYR A 144 -5.86 -7.69 0.88
N CYS A 145 -6.78 -8.48 0.35
CA CYS A 145 -7.25 -9.72 0.96
C CYS A 145 -7.49 -10.82 -0.08
N ILE A 146 -7.49 -12.07 0.35
CA ILE A 146 -8.05 -13.18 -0.41
C ILE A 146 -9.50 -13.35 0.05
N PRO A 147 -10.50 -13.24 -0.84
CA PRO A 147 -11.89 -13.46 -0.49
C PRO A 147 -12.11 -14.92 -0.03
N PRO A 148 -13.08 -15.17 0.86
CA PRO A 148 -13.49 -16.53 1.18
C PRO A 148 -13.96 -17.22 -0.11
N VAL A 149 -13.56 -18.48 -0.30
CA VAL A 149 -14.10 -19.30 -1.39
C VAL A 149 -15.56 -19.57 -1.07
N VAL A 150 -16.47 -18.96 -1.83
CA VAL A 150 -17.88 -19.30 -1.75
C VAL A 150 -18.06 -20.56 -2.60
N ASP A 151 -18.18 -21.72 -1.95
CA ASP A 151 -18.58 -22.94 -2.63
C ASP A 151 -19.98 -22.71 -3.20
N SER A 152 -20.02 -22.34 -4.48
CA SER A 152 -21.26 -22.35 -5.25
C SER A 152 -21.65 -23.82 -5.38
N ALA A 153 -22.58 -24.28 -4.56
CA ALA A 153 -23.12 -25.62 -4.61
C ALA A 153 -23.94 -25.83 -5.90
N THR A 154 -23.27 -25.83 -7.06
CA THR A 154 -23.71 -26.36 -8.36
C THR A 154 -22.53 -26.29 -9.34
N GLN A 155 -21.54 -27.17 -9.24
CA GLN A 155 -20.95 -27.82 -10.43
C GLN A 155 -20.46 -29.22 -10.03
N ILE A 156 -21.13 -30.20 -10.64
CA ILE A 156 -20.71 -31.60 -10.68
C ILE A 156 -19.41 -31.68 -11.47
N SER A 157 -18.55 -32.61 -11.05
CA SER A 157 -17.41 -33.19 -11.76
C SER A 157 -16.04 -32.67 -11.32
N GLY A 158 -15.31 -33.59 -10.70
CA GLY A 158 -13.96 -33.39 -10.19
C GLY A 158 -12.98 -32.98 -11.29
N THR A 159 -12.54 -31.74 -11.20
CA THR A 159 -11.15 -31.36 -11.49
C THR A 159 -10.76 -30.37 -10.41
N SER A 160 -9.82 -30.76 -9.55
CA SER A 160 -9.20 -29.85 -8.59
C SER A 160 -8.26 -28.92 -9.35
N THR A 161 -8.82 -27.97 -10.10
CA THR A 161 -8.08 -26.76 -10.45
C THR A 161 -7.83 -26.03 -9.14
N GLN A 162 -6.58 -26.00 -8.69
CA GLN A 162 -6.15 -25.04 -7.68
C GLN A 162 -6.59 -23.67 -8.20
N SER A 163 -7.70 -23.14 -7.70
CA SER A 163 -8.08 -21.76 -7.98
C SER A 163 -6.91 -20.94 -7.46
N LEU A 164 -6.13 -20.34 -8.36
CA LEU A 164 -5.19 -19.31 -7.95
C LEU A 164 -6.02 -18.31 -7.15
N SER A 165 -5.77 -18.22 -5.85
CA SER A 165 -6.49 -17.28 -5.00
C SER A 165 -5.99 -15.89 -5.38
N THR A 166 -6.63 -15.30 -6.37
CA THR A 166 -6.38 -13.92 -6.79
C THR A 166 -6.71 -13.02 -5.61
N TRP A 167 -5.80 -12.10 -5.31
CA TRP A 167 -6.03 -11.12 -4.25
C TRP A 167 -6.97 -10.04 -4.76
N GLU A 168 -7.80 -9.53 -3.87
CA GLU A 168 -8.75 -8.46 -4.12
C GLU A 168 -8.49 -7.30 -3.16
N ILE A 169 -9.07 -6.14 -3.45
CA ILE A 169 -9.04 -4.98 -2.57
C ILE A 169 -10.39 -4.89 -1.85
N LEU A 170 -10.39 -5.20 -0.55
CA LEU A 170 -11.49 -4.79 0.32
C LEU A 170 -11.49 -3.26 0.39
N THR A 171 -12.61 -2.64 0.04
CA THR A 171 -12.79 -1.18 0.12
C THR A 171 -13.95 -0.89 1.04
N ILE A 172 -13.71 -0.09 2.08
CA ILE A 172 -14.72 0.38 3.01
C ILE A 172 -14.96 1.87 2.72
N TYR A 173 -16.20 2.16 2.34
CA TYR A 173 -16.66 3.51 2.03
C TYR A 173 -17.22 4.19 3.30
N PRO A 174 -17.02 5.49 3.48
CA PRO A 174 -17.41 6.20 4.69
C PRO A 174 -18.93 6.19 4.89
N GLU A 175 -19.71 6.24 3.80
CA GLU A 175 -21.17 6.13 3.83
C GLU A 175 -21.69 4.77 4.31
N LEU A 176 -20.84 3.73 4.33
CA LEU A 176 -21.17 2.40 4.86
C LEU A 176 -20.76 2.23 6.33
N ILE A 177 -20.11 3.24 6.94
CA ILE A 177 -19.64 3.19 8.32
C ILE A 177 -20.63 3.94 9.21
N GLU A 178 -21.36 3.20 10.05
CA GLU A 178 -22.19 3.82 11.10
C GLU A 178 -21.36 4.19 12.33
N VAL A 179 -20.47 3.29 12.73
CA VAL A 179 -19.58 3.45 13.88
C VAL A 179 -18.22 2.85 13.53
N LEU A 180 -17.14 3.58 13.82
CA LEU A 180 -15.77 3.09 13.74
C LEU A 180 -15.13 3.11 15.13
N ASP A 181 -15.06 1.94 15.76
CA ASP A 181 -14.40 1.78 17.05
C ASP A 181 -12.91 1.44 16.86
N ILE A 182 -12.03 2.35 17.31
CA ILE A 182 -10.58 2.10 17.36
C ILE A 182 -10.16 1.89 18.80
N LYS A 183 -9.80 0.65 19.15
CA LYS A 183 -9.33 0.28 20.49
C LYS A 183 -7.82 0.08 20.47
N GLY A 184 -7.07 0.99 21.08
CA GLY A 184 -5.65 0.78 21.36
C GLY A 184 -5.47 -0.15 22.57
N LYS A 185 -4.54 -1.11 22.52
CA LYS A 185 -4.07 -1.76 23.75
C LYS A 185 -3.03 -0.85 24.40
N SER A 186 -3.33 -0.32 25.58
CA SER A 186 -2.31 0.27 26.43
C SER A 186 -1.44 -0.84 27.02
N VAL A 187 -0.15 -0.87 26.70
CA VAL A 187 0.82 -1.69 27.43
C VAL A 187 1.23 -0.91 28.68
N LEU A 188 0.49 -1.04 29.77
CA LEU A 188 0.97 -0.59 31.08
C LEU A 188 1.86 -1.68 31.68
N GLY A 189 3.18 -1.44 31.71
CA GLY A 189 4.10 -2.24 32.50
C GLY A 189 5.51 -2.33 31.93
N GLN A 190 6.29 -1.25 32.04
CA GLN A 190 7.71 -1.30 32.39
C GLN A 190 8.24 0.12 32.65
N SER A 191 8.58 0.38 33.91
CA SER A 191 9.26 1.58 34.38
C SER A 191 10.74 1.53 34.01
N ASN A 192 11.23 2.43 33.15
CA ASN A 192 12.35 3.34 33.44
C ASN A 192 12.74 4.19 32.22
N THR A 193 12.73 5.50 32.46
CA THR A 193 13.55 6.59 31.87
C THR A 193 13.77 6.62 30.35
N HIS A 194 13.00 7.52 29.72
CA HIS A 194 13.04 8.13 28.37
C HIS A 194 11.73 7.86 27.62
N ALA A 195 10.67 8.57 28.03
CA ALA A 195 9.35 8.43 27.43
C ALA A 195 9.28 9.20 26.10
N SER A 196 9.91 8.66 25.06
CA SER A 196 9.50 8.89 23.69
C SER A 196 8.06 8.37 23.57
N THR A 197 7.11 9.24 23.22
CA THR A 197 5.70 8.88 23.05
C THR A 197 5.54 8.01 21.79
N SER A 198 5.96 6.75 21.88
CA SER A 198 5.72 5.74 20.87
C SER A 198 4.27 5.26 21.03
N ILE A 199 3.38 5.78 20.18
CA ILE A 199 2.03 5.25 20.05
C ILE A 199 2.15 3.89 19.37
N PHE A 200 2.26 2.83 20.17
CA PHE A 200 2.11 1.47 19.69
C PHE A 200 0.63 1.23 19.40
N PHE A 201 0.24 1.24 18.13
CA PHE A 201 -1.06 0.72 17.72
C PHE A 201 -1.01 -0.80 17.86
N ALA A 202 -1.69 -1.31 18.88
CA ALA A 202 -2.04 -2.72 18.98
C ALA A 202 -2.76 -3.20 17.70
N PRO A 203 -2.82 -4.50 17.41
CA PRO A 203 -3.62 -5.00 16.30
C PRO A 203 -5.07 -4.54 16.46
N ILE A 204 -5.50 -3.66 15.55
CA ILE A 204 -6.88 -3.15 15.48
C ILE A 204 -7.76 -4.30 14.97
N ILE A 205 -8.75 -4.68 15.76
CA ILE A 205 -9.85 -5.53 15.29
C ILE A 205 -10.91 -4.59 14.71
N CYS A 206 -11.02 -4.54 13.39
CA CYS A 206 -12.09 -3.81 12.73
C CYS A 206 -13.34 -4.71 12.70
N HIS A 207 -14.40 -4.31 13.38
CA HIS A 207 -15.72 -4.93 13.27
C HIS A 207 -16.53 -4.13 12.26
N TYR A 208 -16.80 -4.71 11.09
CA TYR A 208 -17.71 -4.15 10.10
C TYR A 208 -19.07 -4.83 10.23
N GLN A 209 -20.13 -4.07 10.49
CA GLN A 209 -21.52 -4.54 10.35
C GLN A 209 -22.08 -3.94 9.05
N ALA A 210 -22.36 -4.78 8.06
CA ALA A 210 -22.99 -4.36 6.83
C ALA A 210 -24.51 -4.20 7.02
N LYS A 211 -25.11 -3.13 6.48
CA LYS A 211 -26.55 -3.09 6.25
C LYS A 211 -26.88 -3.90 5.00
N PHE A 212 -27.65 -4.97 5.17
CA PHE A 212 -28.45 -5.54 4.09
C PHE A 212 -29.79 -4.78 4.09
N CYS A 213 -30.02 -3.94 3.09
CA CYS A 213 -31.37 -3.46 2.74
C CYS A 213 -31.94 -4.34 1.64
#